data_AF-A0A1Y1NHR4-F1
#
_entry.id   AF-A0A1Y1NHR4-F1
#
_cell.length_a   1.000
_cell.length_b   1.000
_cell.length_c   1.000
_cell.angle_alpha   90.00
_cell.angle_beta   90.00
_cell.angle_gamma   90.00
#
_symmetry.space_group_name_H-M   'P 1'
#
loop_
_entity.id
_entity.type
_entity.pdbx_description
1 polymer ?
#
loop_
_entity_poly.entity_id
_entity_poly.type
_entity_poly.pdbx_seq_one_letter_code
_entity_poly.pdbx_strand_id
1 'polypeptide(L)'
;MSVLQIITAVILILDSIHIDADEMLCPSDHICVPAANCGETGDILYPCNENYTHVCCSSSNTIVPAAGGIESRISVFPSDCGIVSVTDRITGGELAAMGQFPWMALLGYTQRGINFMQFLCGGSIITNNHILTAAHCISIDPSLKLQVVRLGEHNLETKKDCEGTVCTTYVEIEVERIIVHEGYNNKSLENDIAIIKLQKSINFTEYIRAICLPFDGISDRSIPTGGKLTVSGWGKTDSANVGGSLKLMYTVVNVWDNLKCNNSVPPKIRPIRETQICANGKKEAGFVQRR
;
A
#
# COMPACT_ATOMS: atom_id res chain seq x y z
N MET A 1 -24.31 -7.24 -1.53
CA MET A 1 -22.95 -7.58 -1.04
C MET A 1 -21.98 -6.59 -1.65
N SER A 2 -22.17 -5.32 -1.33
CA SER A 2 -21.73 -4.24 -2.20
C SER A 2 -21.34 -3.06 -1.32
N VAL A 3 -20.25 -2.38 -1.70
CA VAL A 3 -19.77 -1.09 -1.16
C VAL A 3 -18.90 -1.12 0.10
N LEU A 4 -18.23 -2.24 0.40
CA LEU A 4 -17.11 -2.23 1.36
C LEU A 4 -15.76 -2.70 0.79
N GLN A 5 -15.72 -2.93 -0.52
CA GLN A 5 -14.49 -3.22 -1.24
C GLN A 5 -14.12 -1.96 -2.01
N ILE A 6 -12.84 -1.59 -1.98
CA ILE A 6 -12.23 -0.42 -2.63
C ILE A 6 -12.35 0.90 -1.84
N ILE A 7 -12.00 0.86 -0.55
CA ILE A 7 -11.17 1.92 0.02
C ILE A 7 -9.87 1.25 0.44
N THR A 8 -9.04 0.87 -0.52
CA THR A 8 -7.61 0.70 -0.27
C THR A 8 -7.03 2.10 -0.17
N ALA A 9 -7.48 2.85 0.84
CA ALA A 9 -6.67 3.92 1.35
C ALA A 9 -5.45 3.23 1.92
N VAL A 10 -4.29 3.68 1.49
CA VAL A 10 -3.01 3.46 2.17
C VAL A 10 -3.12 4.17 3.51
N ILE A 11 -3.91 3.59 4.42
CA ILE A 11 -3.97 3.95 5.81
C ILE A 11 -3.36 2.75 6.48
N LEU A 12 -2.03 2.82 6.52
CA LEU A 12 -1.21 1.80 7.11
C LEU A 12 -1.55 1.66 8.57
N ILE A 13 -1.92 0.43 8.86
CA ILE A 13 -1.84 -0.27 10.13
C ILE A 13 -0.35 -0.30 10.50
N LEU A 14 0.01 0.44 11.53
CA LEU A 14 1.10 0.13 12.47
C LEU A 14 0.49 0.53 13.82
N ASP A 15 -0.01 -0.42 14.60
CA ASP A 15 0.81 -1.13 15.57
C ASP A 15 0.27 -2.51 15.95
N SER A 16 1.18 -3.29 16.54
CA SER A 16 1.00 -4.62 17.13
C SER A 16 1.21 -5.78 16.16
N ILE A 17 2.37 -5.79 15.50
CA ILE A 17 3.10 -7.06 15.44
C ILE A 17 3.55 -7.35 16.89
N HIS A 18 2.64 -7.90 17.70
CA HIS A 18 3.06 -8.70 18.85
C HIS A 18 3.42 -10.06 18.26
N ILE A 19 4.58 -10.09 17.63
CA ILE A 19 5.33 -11.32 17.41
C ILE A 19 5.59 -11.84 18.82
N ASP A 20 5.05 -13.02 19.13
CA ASP A 20 5.46 -13.76 20.33
C ASP A 20 6.99 -13.72 20.40
N ALA A 21 7.59 -13.54 21.57
CA ALA A 21 9.05 -13.41 21.70
C ALA A 21 9.84 -14.60 21.08
N ASP A 22 9.15 -15.70 20.72
CA ASP A 22 9.67 -16.85 19.97
C ASP A 22 9.75 -16.64 18.43
N GLU A 23 9.08 -15.65 17.83
CA GLU A 23 9.08 -15.35 16.38
C GLU A 23 10.08 -14.23 15.99
N MET A 24 10.80 -13.64 16.96
CA MET A 24 11.95 -12.74 16.72
C MET A 24 13.26 -13.48 16.41
N LEU A 25 13.20 -14.80 16.27
CA LEU A 25 14.33 -15.65 15.98
C LEU A 25 14.44 -15.87 14.47
N CYS A 26 15.60 -15.56 13.91
CA CYS A 26 15.87 -15.81 12.51
C CYS A 26 15.80 -17.32 12.19
N PRO A 27 15.31 -17.70 10.99
CA PRO A 27 15.35 -19.07 10.53
C PRO A 27 16.76 -19.64 10.59
N SER A 28 16.88 -20.96 10.72
CA SER A 28 18.16 -21.67 10.55
C SER A 28 18.82 -21.19 9.25
N ASP A 29 20.10 -20.80 9.33
CA ASP A 29 20.92 -20.20 8.25
C ASP A 29 20.84 -18.67 8.08
N HIS A 30 20.06 -17.97 8.92
CA HIS A 30 20.00 -16.50 8.94
C HIS A 30 20.53 -15.94 10.26
N ILE A 31 21.22 -14.81 10.17
CA ILE A 31 21.69 -14.06 11.33
C ILE A 31 20.97 -12.72 11.42
N CYS A 32 20.64 -12.30 12.64
CA CYS A 32 20.07 -10.99 12.91
C CYS A 32 21.18 -9.94 12.82
N VAL A 33 21.16 -9.13 11.77
CA VAL A 33 22.17 -8.07 11.52
C VAL A 33 21.49 -6.74 11.27
N PRO A 34 22.19 -5.61 11.48
CA PRO A 34 21.69 -4.32 11.03
C PRO A 34 21.32 -4.39 9.56
N ALA A 35 20.17 -3.80 9.17
CA ALA A 35 19.70 -3.85 7.79
C ALA A 35 20.75 -3.35 6.76
N ALA A 36 21.62 -2.43 7.17
CA ALA A 36 22.72 -1.92 6.37
C ALA A 36 23.82 -2.95 6.04
N ASN A 37 23.92 -4.03 6.83
CA ASN A 37 25.00 -5.03 6.72
C ASN A 37 24.57 -6.28 5.94
N CYS A 38 23.35 -6.28 5.40
CA CYS A 38 22.83 -7.35 4.57
C CYS A 38 22.97 -6.96 3.08
N GLY A 39 23.73 -7.75 2.30
CA GLY A 39 23.99 -7.47 0.89
C GLY A 39 22.72 -7.43 0.01
N GLU A 40 22.82 -6.73 -1.13
CA GLU A 40 21.73 -6.60 -2.12
C GLU A 40 21.44 -7.92 -2.85
N THR A 41 20.74 -8.84 -2.21
CA THR A 41 20.16 -9.98 -2.93
C THR A 41 18.82 -10.37 -2.33
N GLY A 42 17.75 -10.03 -3.04
CA GLY A 42 16.66 -10.94 -3.40
C GLY A 42 15.72 -11.51 -2.35
N ASP A 43 16.11 -11.53 -1.07
CA ASP A 43 15.40 -12.23 0.00
C ASP A 43 14.65 -11.25 0.90
N ILE A 44 13.47 -11.68 1.33
CA ILE A 44 12.56 -10.88 2.15
C ILE A 44 13.17 -10.79 3.55
N LEU A 45 13.43 -9.56 3.97
CA LEU A 45 14.03 -9.24 5.25
C LEU A 45 12.94 -9.25 6.33
N TYR A 46 12.99 -10.23 7.23
CA TYR A 46 12.16 -10.26 8.43
C TYR A 46 12.84 -9.42 9.52
N PRO A 47 12.15 -8.46 10.17
CA PRO A 47 12.71 -7.75 11.31
C PRO A 47 12.96 -8.71 12.48
N CYS A 48 14.11 -8.59 13.12
CA CYS A 48 14.54 -9.46 14.22
C CYS A 48 14.86 -8.68 15.51
N ASN A 49 14.42 -7.43 15.61
CA ASN A 49 14.49 -6.65 16.83
C ASN A 49 13.26 -5.74 17.00
N GLU A 50 12.98 -5.38 18.26
CA GLU A 50 11.83 -4.55 18.65
C GLU A 50 11.78 -3.17 17.98
N ASN A 51 12.93 -2.62 17.60
CA ASN A 51 13.02 -1.30 16.95
C ASN A 51 13.04 -1.38 15.42
N TYR A 52 12.84 -2.57 14.82
CA TYR A 52 12.84 -2.78 13.37
C TYR A 52 14.11 -2.31 12.63
N THR A 53 15.23 -2.24 13.34
CA THR A 53 16.54 -1.80 12.79
C THR A 53 17.42 -2.96 12.34
N HIS A 54 17.09 -4.19 12.75
CA HIS A 54 17.80 -5.41 12.41
C HIS A 54 16.89 -6.35 11.63
N VAL A 55 17.48 -7.09 10.71
CA VAL A 55 16.79 -8.02 9.83
C VAL A 55 17.50 -9.37 9.80
N CYS A 56 16.75 -10.42 9.53
CA CYS A 56 17.30 -11.74 9.28
C CYS A 56 17.96 -11.78 7.91
N CYS A 57 19.29 -11.88 7.91
CA CYS A 57 20.11 -11.94 6.70
C CYS A 57 20.76 -13.31 6.54
N SER A 58 20.85 -13.82 5.31
CA SER A 58 21.53 -15.09 5.05
C SER A 58 23.00 -15.03 5.49
N SER A 59 23.45 -16.06 6.21
CA SER A 59 24.79 -16.15 6.77
C SER A 59 25.91 -16.09 5.71
N SER A 60 25.60 -16.38 4.44
CA SER A 60 26.53 -16.31 3.31
C SER A 60 26.75 -14.90 2.73
N ASN A 61 25.90 -13.93 3.08
CA ASN A 61 25.86 -12.59 2.46
C ASN A 61 26.23 -11.44 3.42
N THR A 62 26.88 -11.77 4.53
CA THR A 62 27.19 -10.79 5.57
C THR A 62 28.49 -10.07 5.25
N ILE A 63 28.40 -8.76 4.98
CA ILE A 63 29.57 -7.91 4.81
C ILE A 63 30.04 -7.55 6.21
N VAL A 64 31.17 -8.14 6.65
CA VAL A 64 31.81 -7.77 7.94
C VAL A 64 32.52 -6.43 7.74
N PRO A 65 32.11 -5.32 8.40
CA PRO A 65 32.83 -4.06 8.28
C PRO A 65 34.04 -4.08 9.23
N ALA A 66 35.21 -3.75 8.68
CA ALA A 66 36.38 -3.43 9.48
C ALA A 66 36.11 -2.19 10.32
N ALA A 67 36.49 -2.25 11.61
CA ALA A 67 36.29 -1.18 12.58
C ALA A 67 36.80 0.18 12.07
N GLY A 68 35.93 1.20 12.08
CA GLY A 68 36.30 2.60 11.91
C GLY A 68 35.75 3.26 10.65
N GLY A 69 34.43 3.45 10.58
CA GLY A 69 33.78 4.32 9.61
C GLY A 69 32.42 4.74 10.15
N ILE A 70 32.09 6.02 10.08
CA ILE A 70 30.75 6.53 10.39
C ILE A 70 29.84 6.01 9.26
N GLU A 71 29.22 4.85 9.46
CA GLU A 71 28.32 4.24 8.49
C GLU A 71 27.02 5.05 8.41
N SER A 72 26.83 5.71 7.28
CA SER A 72 25.56 6.30 6.89
C SER A 72 24.48 5.22 6.87
N ARG A 73 23.41 5.42 7.64
CA ARG A 73 22.20 4.58 7.67
C ARG A 73 21.65 4.40 6.25
N ILE A 74 21.88 3.25 5.61
CA ILE A 74 21.20 2.91 4.36
C ILE A 74 19.85 2.30 4.74
N SER A 75 18.80 3.13 4.68
CA SER A 75 17.42 2.67 4.79
C SER A 75 17.05 1.86 3.55
N VAL A 76 16.43 0.69 3.74
CA VAL A 76 15.84 -0.13 2.66
C VAL A 76 14.72 0.65 1.94
N PHE A 77 14.09 1.59 2.65
CA PHE A 77 13.10 2.51 2.09
C PHE A 77 13.77 3.74 1.50
N PRO A 78 13.31 4.23 0.34
CA PRO A 78 13.85 5.44 -0.26
C PRO A 78 13.77 6.61 0.72
N SER A 79 14.88 7.30 0.94
CA SER A 79 14.89 8.57 1.68
C SER A 79 14.04 9.65 1.00
N ASP A 80 13.91 9.55 -0.33
CA ASP A 80 13.15 10.47 -1.18
C ASP A 80 11.72 9.94 -1.45
N CYS A 81 11.00 9.59 -0.39
CA CYS A 81 9.63 9.09 -0.43
C CYS A 81 8.60 10.21 -0.19
N GLY A 82 7.34 9.99 -0.55
CA GLY A 82 6.23 10.91 -0.25
C GLY A 82 6.31 12.27 -0.96
N ILE A 83 7.25 12.42 -1.90
CA ILE A 83 7.44 13.65 -2.68
C ILE A 83 6.41 13.70 -3.80
N VAL A 84 5.71 14.83 -3.90
CA VAL A 84 4.75 15.13 -4.96
C VAL A 84 5.24 16.35 -5.72
N SER A 85 5.39 16.22 -7.04
CA SER A 85 5.87 17.31 -7.91
C SER A 85 4.78 18.34 -8.24
N VAL A 86 3.50 17.98 -8.03
CA VAL A 86 2.33 18.83 -8.35
C VAL A 86 1.81 19.52 -7.10
N THR A 87 1.80 20.86 -7.11
CA THR A 87 1.52 21.69 -5.93
C THR A 87 0.08 22.15 -5.78
N ASP A 88 -0.80 21.88 -6.75
CA ASP A 88 -2.17 22.41 -6.75
C ASP A 88 -3.07 21.63 -5.80
N ARG A 89 -3.09 22.08 -4.55
CA ARG A 89 -4.01 21.65 -3.51
C ARG A 89 -5.38 22.30 -3.75
N ILE A 90 -6.34 21.52 -4.22
CA ILE A 90 -7.76 21.81 -4.02
C ILE A 90 -8.31 20.75 -3.05
N THR A 91 -9.31 21.09 -2.24
CA THR A 91 -9.83 20.24 -1.16
C THR A 91 -11.30 19.92 -1.42
N GLY A 92 -11.70 18.64 -1.49
CA GLY A 92 -13.15 18.34 -1.55
C GLY A 92 -13.62 16.95 -1.99
N GLY A 93 -12.80 16.06 -2.55
CA GLY A 93 -13.34 14.85 -3.20
C GLY A 93 -13.33 14.97 -4.72
N GLU A 94 -12.20 15.35 -5.30
CA GLU A 94 -12.10 15.86 -6.66
C GLU A 94 -11.21 14.96 -7.54
N LEU A 95 -11.25 15.27 -8.84
CA LEU A 95 -10.35 14.71 -9.83
C LEU A 95 -8.90 14.99 -9.41
N ALA A 96 -8.07 13.95 -9.31
CA ALA A 96 -6.65 14.13 -9.01
C ALA A 96 -5.95 14.80 -10.21
N ALA A 97 -4.96 15.64 -9.96
CA ALA A 97 -4.06 16.07 -11.03
C ALA A 97 -3.13 14.92 -11.46
N MET A 98 -2.63 14.96 -12.69
CA MET A 98 -1.67 13.98 -13.18
C MET A 98 -0.41 14.00 -12.30
N GLY A 99 -0.05 12.87 -11.67
CA GLY A 99 1.12 12.79 -10.78
C GLY A 99 0.91 13.32 -9.36
N GLN A 100 -0.32 13.67 -8.96
CA GLN A 100 -0.61 14.10 -7.59
C GLN A 100 -0.39 12.99 -6.55
N PHE A 101 -0.60 11.73 -6.93
CA PHE A 101 -0.39 10.55 -6.08
C PHE A 101 0.51 9.54 -6.83
N PRO A 102 1.82 9.82 -6.99
CA PRO A 102 2.72 9.06 -7.86
C PRO A 102 3.04 7.65 -7.31
N TRP A 103 2.62 7.34 -6.10
CA TRP A 103 2.74 6.03 -5.49
C TRP A 103 1.60 5.08 -5.82
N MET A 104 0.54 5.54 -6.48
CA MET A 104 -0.62 4.70 -6.78
C MET A 104 -0.25 3.56 -7.72
N ALA A 105 -0.65 2.35 -7.33
CA ALA A 105 -0.50 1.13 -8.12
C ALA A 105 -1.87 0.51 -8.41
N LEU A 106 -2.07 0.01 -9.62
CA LEU A 106 -3.24 -0.79 -10.01
C LEU A 106 -2.85 -2.24 -10.20
N LEU A 107 -3.63 -3.13 -9.59
CA LEU A 107 -3.36 -4.57 -9.61
C LEU A 107 -4.19 -5.24 -10.71
N GLY A 108 -3.50 -5.86 -11.67
CA GLY A 108 -4.07 -6.48 -12.86
C GLY A 108 -4.16 -8.00 -12.75
N TYR A 109 -5.37 -8.53 -12.93
CA TYR A 109 -5.72 -9.94 -12.80
C TYR A 109 -6.12 -10.53 -14.13
N THR A 110 -5.67 -11.75 -14.42
CA THR A 110 -6.14 -12.55 -15.56
C THR A 110 -6.94 -13.74 -15.08
N GLN A 111 -7.89 -14.17 -15.92
CA GLN A 111 -8.64 -15.40 -15.72
C GLN A 111 -8.24 -16.42 -16.77
N ARG A 112 -8.02 -17.67 -16.37
CA ARG A 112 -7.67 -18.73 -17.32
C ARG A 112 -8.76 -18.89 -18.38
N GLY A 113 -8.36 -18.84 -19.65
CA GLY A 113 -9.28 -18.97 -20.79
C GLY A 113 -9.94 -17.66 -21.22
N ILE A 114 -9.68 -16.54 -20.52
CA ILE A 114 -10.16 -15.21 -20.90
C ILE A 114 -8.94 -14.33 -21.21
N ASN A 115 -8.86 -13.82 -22.43
CA ASN A 115 -7.78 -12.92 -22.84
C ASN A 115 -8.13 -11.46 -22.49
N PHE A 116 -8.40 -11.20 -21.21
CA PHE A 116 -8.74 -9.87 -20.70
C PHE A 116 -8.10 -9.68 -19.32
N MET A 117 -7.48 -8.51 -19.13
CA MET A 117 -6.89 -8.08 -17.87
C MET A 117 -7.90 -7.23 -17.11
N GLN A 118 -8.18 -7.60 -15.87
CA GLN A 118 -9.09 -6.86 -14.97
C GLN A 118 -8.28 -6.11 -13.93
N PHE A 119 -8.56 -4.83 -13.71
CA PHE A 119 -7.95 -4.05 -12.63
C PHE A 119 -8.95 -3.89 -11.49
N LEU A 120 -8.74 -4.63 -10.40
CA LEU A 120 -9.75 -4.80 -9.35
C LEU A 120 -9.32 -4.24 -7.99
N CYS A 121 -8.02 -4.03 -7.78
CA CYS A 121 -7.46 -3.56 -6.53
C CYS A 121 -6.38 -2.51 -6.76
N GLY A 122 -6.10 -1.76 -5.71
CA GLY A 122 -5.00 -0.80 -5.66
C GLY A 122 -3.84 -1.29 -4.78
N GLY A 123 -2.75 -0.54 -4.82
CA GLY A 123 -1.62 -0.68 -3.92
C GLY A 123 -0.79 0.60 -3.89
N SER A 124 0.36 0.55 -3.24
CA SER A 124 1.30 1.66 -3.23
C SER A 124 2.75 1.25 -3.34
N ILE A 125 3.50 2.02 -4.11
CA ILE A 125 4.94 1.87 -4.24
C ILE A 125 5.58 2.23 -2.90
N ILE A 126 6.36 1.32 -2.32
CA ILE A 126 7.09 1.55 -1.05
C ILE A 126 8.60 1.51 -1.24
N THR A 127 9.08 0.86 -2.30
CA THR A 127 10.49 0.86 -2.73
C THR A 127 10.56 0.83 -4.25
N ASN A 128 11.76 0.74 -4.84
CA ASN A 128 11.90 0.61 -6.29
C ASN A 128 11.43 -0.75 -6.84
N ASN A 129 11.07 -1.74 -6.01
CA ASN A 129 10.64 -3.06 -6.49
C ASN A 129 9.56 -3.72 -5.62
N HIS A 130 9.00 -2.99 -4.64
CA HIS A 130 7.94 -3.49 -3.78
C HIS A 130 6.70 -2.61 -3.80
N ILE A 131 5.54 -3.28 -3.86
CA ILE A 131 4.21 -2.68 -3.75
C ILE A 131 3.55 -3.21 -2.50
N LEU A 132 3.01 -2.30 -1.70
CA LEU A 132 2.19 -2.58 -0.55
C LEU A 132 0.72 -2.62 -0.95
N THR A 133 -0.01 -3.64 -0.51
CA THR A 133 -1.45 -3.77 -0.78
C THR A 133 -2.14 -4.53 0.37
N ALA A 134 -3.45 -4.76 0.23
CA ALA A 134 -4.22 -5.58 1.14
C ALA A 134 -4.08 -7.07 0.77
N ALA A 135 -4.09 -7.95 1.78
CA ALA A 135 -4.02 -9.39 1.56
C ALA A 135 -5.26 -9.92 0.80
N HIS A 136 -6.44 -9.35 1.04
CA HIS A 136 -7.65 -9.72 0.31
C HIS A 136 -7.56 -9.44 -1.20
N CYS A 137 -6.69 -8.53 -1.63
CA CYS A 137 -6.44 -8.27 -3.04
C CYS A 137 -5.66 -9.41 -3.71
N ILE A 138 -4.99 -10.28 -2.97
CA ILE A 138 -4.22 -11.39 -3.56
C ILE A 138 -5.13 -12.54 -4.00
N SER A 139 -6.22 -12.77 -3.28
CA SER A 139 -7.15 -13.89 -3.53
C SER A 139 -8.59 -13.40 -3.54
N ILE A 140 -8.89 -12.49 -4.47
CA ILE A 140 -10.24 -11.94 -4.68
C ILE A 140 -11.21 -13.03 -5.15
N ASP A 141 -10.76 -13.85 -6.10
CA ASP A 141 -11.50 -14.98 -6.66
C ASP A 141 -10.50 -16.10 -7.03
N PRO A 142 -10.78 -17.38 -6.73
CA PRO A 142 -9.88 -18.49 -7.06
C PRO A 142 -9.57 -18.65 -8.55
N SER A 143 -10.40 -18.11 -9.44
CA SER A 143 -10.21 -18.13 -10.90
C SER A 143 -9.33 -17.00 -11.42
N LEU A 144 -9.09 -15.98 -10.59
CA LEU A 144 -8.28 -14.81 -10.93
C LEU A 144 -6.86 -14.97 -10.41
N LYS A 145 -5.89 -14.69 -11.27
CA LYS A 145 -4.48 -14.64 -10.91
C LYS A 145 -3.97 -13.21 -11.08
N LEU A 146 -3.41 -12.64 -10.01
CA LEU A 146 -2.66 -11.38 -10.08
C LEU A 146 -1.40 -11.59 -10.92
N GLN A 147 -1.22 -10.80 -11.98
CA GLN A 147 -0.13 -10.96 -12.94
C GLN A 147 0.73 -9.71 -13.07
N VAL A 148 0.11 -8.54 -13.10
CA VAL A 148 0.79 -7.27 -13.41
C VAL A 148 0.42 -6.20 -12.41
N VAL A 149 1.36 -5.28 -12.19
CA VAL A 149 1.12 -4.01 -11.53
C VAL A 149 1.29 -2.90 -12.54
N ARG A 150 0.29 -2.02 -12.65
CA ARG A 150 0.34 -0.81 -13.47
C ARG A 150 0.65 0.41 -12.60
N LEU A 151 1.67 1.17 -13.00
CA LEU A 151 2.18 2.35 -12.29
C LEU A 151 2.16 3.59 -13.19
N GLY A 152 2.00 4.78 -12.59
CA GLY A 152 1.95 6.05 -13.33
C GLY A 152 0.66 6.25 -14.14
N GLU A 153 -0.38 5.46 -13.84
CA GLU A 153 -1.70 5.58 -14.45
C GLU A 153 -2.47 6.77 -13.89
N HIS A 154 -3.28 7.41 -14.72
CA HIS A 154 -4.21 8.45 -14.28
C HIS A 154 -5.61 8.25 -14.86
N ASN A 155 -5.75 7.98 -16.16
CA ASN A 155 -7.03 7.72 -16.83
C ASN A 155 -7.08 6.33 -17.51
N LEU A 156 -7.92 5.45 -16.98
CA LEU A 156 -8.06 4.05 -17.41
C LEU A 156 -8.53 3.88 -18.86
N GLU A 157 -9.10 4.91 -19.48
CA GLU A 157 -9.55 4.87 -20.88
C GLU A 157 -8.41 5.05 -21.89
N THR A 158 -7.30 5.65 -21.45
CA THR A 158 -6.25 6.11 -22.35
C THR A 158 -4.90 5.48 -21.98
N LYS A 159 -4.09 5.16 -22.99
CA LYS A 159 -2.70 4.72 -22.76
C LYS A 159 -1.76 5.87 -22.47
N LYS A 160 -2.13 7.06 -22.94
CA LYS A 160 -1.35 8.29 -22.87
C LYS A 160 -2.26 9.37 -22.33
N ASP A 161 -1.88 9.91 -21.18
CA ASP A 161 -2.61 10.99 -20.52
C ASP A 161 -1.85 12.28 -20.77
N CYS A 162 -2.57 13.37 -21.03
CA CYS A 162 -1.98 14.66 -21.35
C CYS A 162 -2.72 15.78 -20.62
N GLU A 163 -1.96 16.70 -20.04
CA GLU A 163 -2.42 17.96 -19.47
C GLU A 163 -1.64 19.10 -20.14
N GLY A 164 -2.33 19.82 -21.04
CA GLY A 164 -1.67 20.79 -21.92
C GLY A 164 -0.64 20.13 -22.84
N THR A 165 0.61 20.55 -22.75
CA THR A 165 1.73 20.01 -23.54
C THR A 165 2.46 18.86 -22.85
N VAL A 166 2.16 18.60 -21.58
CA VAL A 166 2.82 17.55 -20.78
C VAL A 166 2.00 16.28 -20.91
N CYS A 167 2.67 15.17 -21.23
CA CYS A 167 2.00 13.88 -21.35
C CYS A 167 2.82 12.78 -20.69
N THR A 168 2.14 11.77 -20.18
CA THR A 168 2.75 10.58 -19.59
C THR A 168 2.05 9.32 -20.06
N THR A 169 2.69 8.18 -19.84
CA THR A 169 2.15 6.85 -20.10
C THR A 169 2.42 5.98 -18.89
N TYR A 170 1.46 5.14 -18.53
CA TYR A 170 1.69 4.14 -17.49
C TYR A 170 2.73 3.09 -17.94
N VAL A 171 3.27 2.38 -16.96
CA VAL A 171 4.08 1.18 -17.17
C VAL A 171 3.40 -0.01 -16.50
N GLU A 172 3.55 -1.18 -17.09
CA GLU A 172 3.09 -2.44 -16.50
C GLU A 172 4.29 -3.33 -16.20
N ILE A 173 4.35 -3.86 -14.99
CA ILE A 173 5.44 -4.69 -14.50
C ILE A 173 4.85 -5.99 -13.97
N GLU A 174 5.43 -7.13 -14.39
CA GLU A 174 5.00 -8.44 -13.92
C GLU A 174 5.33 -8.65 -12.43
N VAL A 175 4.47 -9.43 -11.77
CA VAL A 175 4.65 -9.86 -10.38
C VAL A 175 5.63 -11.02 -10.31
N GLU A 176 6.71 -10.86 -9.54
CA GLU A 176 7.67 -11.93 -9.25
C GLU A 176 7.18 -12.82 -8.12
N ARG A 177 6.83 -12.20 -7.00
CA ARG A 177 6.46 -12.90 -5.76
C ARG A 177 5.45 -12.08 -4.98
N ILE A 178 4.60 -12.79 -4.24
CA ILE A 178 3.61 -12.21 -3.34
C ILE A 178 3.86 -12.76 -1.94
N ILE A 179 3.79 -11.88 -0.95
CA ILE A 179 4.06 -12.16 0.46
C ILE A 179 2.84 -11.68 1.21
N VAL A 180 2.03 -12.62 1.67
CA VAL A 180 0.85 -12.34 2.48
C VAL A 180 1.25 -12.41 3.95
N HIS A 181 0.73 -11.50 4.77
CA HIS A 181 0.95 -11.56 6.20
C HIS A 181 0.50 -12.91 6.78
N GLU A 182 1.35 -13.57 7.56
CA GLU A 182 1.13 -14.95 8.03
C GLU A 182 -0.12 -15.07 8.91
N GLY A 183 -0.37 -14.05 9.74
CA GLY A 183 -1.59 -13.89 10.51
C GLY A 183 -2.83 -13.42 9.73
N TYR A 184 -2.83 -13.35 8.39
CA TYR A 184 -4.00 -12.88 7.63
C TYR A 184 -5.19 -13.83 7.77
N ASN A 185 -6.37 -13.28 8.10
CA ASN A 185 -7.60 -14.04 8.23
C ASN A 185 -8.69 -13.53 7.27
N ASN A 186 -9.00 -14.29 6.21
CA ASN A 186 -10.02 -13.91 5.21
C ASN A 186 -11.47 -13.80 5.76
N LYS A 187 -11.74 -14.37 6.95
CA LYS A 187 -13.07 -14.26 7.58
C LYS A 187 -13.20 -12.96 8.38
N SER A 188 -12.22 -12.61 9.20
CA SER A 188 -12.26 -11.39 10.03
C SER A 188 -11.57 -10.17 9.39
N LEU A 189 -10.83 -10.36 8.30
CA LEU A 189 -9.96 -9.36 7.66
C LEU A 189 -8.89 -8.81 8.61
N GLU A 190 -8.45 -9.64 9.56
CA GLU A 190 -7.30 -9.34 10.41
C GLU A 190 -6.01 -9.47 9.61
N ASN A 191 -5.05 -8.59 9.91
CA ASN A 191 -3.75 -8.53 9.24
C ASN A 191 -3.86 -8.50 7.71
N ASP A 192 -4.80 -7.69 7.21
CA ASP A 192 -5.12 -7.57 5.78
C ASP A 192 -4.07 -6.73 5.03
N ILE A 193 -2.85 -7.27 4.97
CA ILE A 193 -1.67 -6.63 4.40
C ILE A 193 -0.84 -7.66 3.63
N ALA A 194 -0.34 -7.26 2.46
CA ALA A 194 0.54 -8.06 1.63
C ALA A 194 1.54 -7.17 0.89
N ILE A 195 2.70 -7.75 0.59
CA ILE A 195 3.74 -7.13 -0.22
C ILE A 195 3.87 -7.91 -1.53
N ILE A 196 3.93 -7.17 -2.63
CA ILE A 196 4.18 -7.69 -3.97
C ILE A 196 5.59 -7.26 -4.37
N LYS A 197 6.44 -8.24 -4.69
CA LYS A 197 7.75 -8.03 -5.32
C LYS A 197 7.59 -8.03 -6.84
N LEU A 198 8.10 -7.00 -7.48
CA LEU A 198 8.06 -6.83 -8.94
C LEU A 198 9.25 -7.53 -9.59
N GLN A 199 9.03 -8.11 -10.78
CA GLN A 199 10.07 -8.79 -11.56
C GLN A 199 11.17 -7.85 -12.05
N LYS A 200 10.90 -6.54 -12.12
CA LYS A 200 11.86 -5.52 -12.51
C LYS A 200 11.77 -4.34 -11.57
N SER A 201 12.92 -3.73 -11.31
CA SER A 201 12.99 -2.48 -10.57
C SER A 201 12.38 -1.33 -11.38
N ILE A 202 11.66 -0.47 -10.67
CA ILE A 202 11.02 0.75 -11.11
C ILE A 202 12.06 1.85 -11.17
N ASN A 203 12.07 2.60 -12.28
CA ASN A 203 12.76 3.88 -12.33
C ASN A 203 11.80 4.96 -11.84
N PHE A 204 12.15 5.65 -10.75
CA PHE A 204 11.31 6.73 -10.24
C PHE A 204 11.31 7.92 -11.20
N THR A 205 10.12 8.50 -11.38
CA THR A 205 9.86 9.66 -12.23
C THR A 205 9.03 10.69 -11.45
N GLU A 206 8.51 11.71 -12.11
CA GLU A 206 7.53 12.62 -11.48
C GLU A 206 6.15 11.98 -11.27
N TYR A 207 5.83 10.92 -12.03
CA TYR A 207 4.53 10.22 -11.98
C TYR A 207 4.59 8.86 -11.26
N ILE A 208 5.80 8.39 -10.93
CA ILE A 208 6.05 7.09 -10.31
C ILE A 208 7.05 7.29 -9.18
N ARG A 209 6.60 7.28 -7.92
CA ARG A 209 7.46 7.45 -6.73
C ARG A 209 6.95 6.64 -5.55
N ALA A 210 7.82 6.31 -4.62
CA ALA A 210 7.43 5.64 -3.38
C ALA A 210 6.71 6.58 -2.41
N ILE A 211 5.73 6.06 -1.67
CA ILE A 211 5.18 6.71 -0.48
C ILE A 211 6.08 6.44 0.73
N CYS A 212 6.13 7.37 1.68
CA CYS A 212 6.79 7.11 2.95
C CYS A 212 5.97 6.16 3.81
N LEU A 213 6.68 5.33 4.56
CA LEU A 213 6.10 4.46 5.57
C LEU A 213 6.40 4.98 6.98
N PRO A 214 5.54 4.69 7.96
CA PRO A 214 5.61 5.32 9.28
C PRO A 214 6.61 4.60 10.24
N PHE A 215 7.91 4.57 9.92
CA PHE A 215 8.91 3.78 10.69
C PHE A 215 9.61 4.50 11.84
N ASP A 216 9.58 5.83 11.89
CA ASP A 216 10.45 6.60 12.80
C ASP A 216 9.87 6.81 14.21
N GLY A 217 8.86 6.03 14.63
CA GLY A 217 8.18 6.21 15.93
C GLY A 217 7.47 7.56 16.10
N ILE A 218 7.53 8.43 15.09
CA ILE A 218 6.82 9.72 15.02
C ILE A 218 5.33 9.50 14.68
N SER A 219 4.95 8.28 14.32
CA SER A 219 3.64 7.89 13.78
C SER A 219 2.84 6.89 14.62
N ASP A 220 3.44 6.22 15.62
CA ASP A 220 2.72 5.32 16.56
C ASP A 220 1.76 6.06 17.48
N ARG A 221 1.79 7.39 17.47
CA ARG A 221 0.79 8.21 18.15
C ARG A 221 -0.18 8.81 17.14
N SER A 222 -1.10 7.92 16.77
CA SER A 222 -2.51 8.20 16.51
C SER A 222 -2.75 9.52 15.79
N ILE A 223 -2.98 9.44 14.46
CA ILE A 223 -3.83 10.45 13.82
C ILE A 223 -5.09 10.53 14.71
N PRO A 224 -5.28 11.65 15.45
CA PRO A 224 -6.26 11.66 16.51
C PRO A 224 -7.64 11.48 15.90
N THR A 225 -8.63 11.04 16.69
CA THR A 225 -10.01 11.10 16.23
C THR A 225 -10.35 12.50 15.73
N GLY A 226 -10.89 12.60 14.52
CA GLY A 226 -11.13 13.86 13.81
C GLY A 226 -9.97 14.36 12.96
N GLY A 227 -8.79 13.73 13.04
CA GLY A 227 -7.66 13.96 12.14
C GLY A 227 -8.03 13.65 10.70
N LYS A 228 -7.43 14.39 9.75
CA LYS A 228 -7.77 14.29 8.33
C LYS A 228 -6.80 13.36 7.61
N LEU A 229 -7.33 12.50 6.75
CA LEU A 229 -6.57 11.64 5.85
C LEU A 229 -7.05 11.84 4.43
N THR A 230 -6.15 11.61 3.48
CA THR A 230 -6.49 11.63 2.05
C THR A 230 -6.61 10.20 1.56
N VAL A 231 -7.70 9.92 0.86
CA VAL A 231 -7.94 8.65 0.17
C VAL A 231 -7.92 8.92 -1.32
N SER A 232 -7.16 8.14 -2.08
CA SER A 232 -7.09 8.25 -3.54
C SER A 232 -7.35 6.89 -4.21
N GLY A 233 -7.95 6.90 -5.39
CA GLY A 233 -8.19 5.69 -6.18
C GLY A 233 -9.19 5.88 -7.32
N TRP A 234 -9.41 4.78 -8.05
CA TRP A 234 -10.38 4.66 -9.14
C TRP A 234 -11.69 3.98 -8.69
N GLY A 235 -11.90 3.91 -7.37
CA GLY A 235 -13.06 3.26 -6.77
C GLY A 235 -14.38 3.98 -7.02
N LYS A 236 -15.45 3.47 -6.41
CA LYS A 236 -16.80 4.03 -6.56
C LYS A 236 -16.87 5.46 -6.05
N THR A 237 -17.36 6.35 -6.90
CA THR A 237 -17.63 7.75 -6.55
C THR A 237 -18.99 7.88 -5.87
N ASP A 238 -20.02 7.20 -6.39
CA ASP A 238 -21.37 7.08 -5.80
C ASP A 238 -21.83 5.62 -5.76
N SER A 239 -22.95 5.36 -5.07
CA SER A 239 -23.55 4.04 -5.00
C SER A 239 -24.26 3.57 -6.29
N ALA A 240 -24.49 4.44 -7.27
CA ALA A 240 -25.06 4.10 -8.57
C ALA A 240 -23.98 3.70 -9.60
N ASN A 241 -22.75 4.21 -9.44
CA ASN A 241 -21.60 3.91 -10.25
C ASN A 241 -20.93 2.63 -9.74
N VAL A 242 -21.42 1.49 -10.25
CA VAL A 242 -20.92 0.17 -9.89
C VAL A 242 -19.49 -0.05 -10.40
N GLY A 243 -19.07 0.64 -11.46
CA GLY A 243 -17.80 0.45 -12.16
C GLY A 243 -16.62 1.26 -11.63
N GLY A 244 -16.85 2.27 -10.78
CA GLY A 244 -15.79 3.15 -10.28
C GLY A 244 -15.50 4.34 -11.22
N SER A 245 -14.49 5.13 -10.87
CA SER A 245 -14.06 6.27 -11.68
C SER A 245 -13.02 5.84 -12.71
N LEU A 246 -13.16 6.31 -13.95
CA LEU A 246 -12.15 6.09 -15.00
C LEU A 246 -10.88 6.90 -14.76
N LYS A 247 -11.00 8.05 -14.09
CA LYS A 247 -9.86 8.89 -13.70
C LYS A 247 -9.56 8.76 -12.22
N LEU A 248 -8.29 8.97 -11.85
CA LEU A 248 -7.88 8.96 -10.45
C LEU A 248 -8.61 10.06 -9.69
N MET A 249 -9.29 9.69 -8.61
CA MET A 249 -9.98 10.61 -7.71
C MET A 249 -9.28 10.62 -6.35
N TYR A 250 -9.49 11.67 -5.57
CA TYR A 250 -9.11 11.69 -4.16
C TYR A 250 -10.14 12.44 -3.32
N THR A 251 -10.23 12.11 -2.03
CA THR A 251 -11.08 12.80 -1.07
C THR A 251 -10.42 12.89 0.29
N VAL A 252 -10.90 13.81 1.12
CA VAL A 252 -10.47 13.94 2.51
C VAL A 252 -11.49 13.28 3.44
N VAL A 253 -11.01 12.33 4.24
CA VAL A 253 -11.77 11.62 5.26
C VAL A 253 -11.28 12.02 6.64
N ASN A 254 -12.11 11.82 7.65
CA ASN A 254 -11.73 12.07 9.05
C ASN A 254 -11.65 10.75 9.80
N VAL A 255 -10.61 10.59 10.61
CA VAL A 255 -10.45 9.44 11.50
C VAL A 255 -11.59 9.39 12.51
N TRP A 256 -12.16 8.21 12.65
CA TRP A 256 -13.24 7.91 13.58
C TRP A 256 -12.71 7.07 14.74
N ASP A 257 -13.29 7.29 15.91
CA ASP A 257 -13.09 6.43 17.06
C ASP A 257 -13.63 5.01 16.79
N ASN A 258 -12.94 4.00 17.31
CA ASN A 258 -13.25 2.59 17.07
C ASN A 258 -14.63 2.19 17.62
N LEU A 259 -15.07 2.75 18.74
CA LEU A 259 -16.40 2.47 19.30
C LEU A 259 -17.51 3.04 18.40
N LYS A 260 -17.32 4.24 17.87
CA LYS A 260 -18.22 4.82 16.86
C LYS A 260 -18.23 3.99 15.57
N CYS A 261 -17.05 3.53 15.14
CA CYS A 261 -16.89 2.74 13.93
C CYS A 261 -17.58 1.38 14.03
N ASN A 262 -17.46 0.69 15.17
CA ASN A 262 -18.10 -0.61 15.43
C ASN A 262 -19.61 -0.58 15.18
N ASN A 263 -20.28 0.53 15.51
CA ASN A 263 -21.72 0.68 15.28
C ASN A 263 -22.09 0.95 13.82
N SER A 264 -21.11 1.27 12.97
CA SER A 264 -21.29 1.69 11.57
C SER A 264 -20.82 0.64 10.56
N VAL A 265 -19.98 -0.31 10.96
CA VAL A 265 -19.45 -1.37 10.08
C VAL A 265 -20.31 -2.65 10.12
N PRO A 266 -20.30 -3.46 9.03
CA PRO A 266 -20.98 -4.75 9.00
C PRO A 266 -20.51 -5.69 10.13
N PRO A 267 -21.36 -6.63 10.60
CA PRO A 267 -21.00 -7.56 11.67
C PRO A 267 -19.71 -8.35 11.41
N LYS A 268 -19.41 -8.68 10.16
CA LYS A 268 -18.22 -9.46 9.76
C LYS A 268 -16.89 -8.78 10.14
N ILE A 269 -16.88 -7.46 10.30
CA ILE A 269 -15.68 -6.65 10.53
C ILE A 269 -15.57 -6.20 11.99
N ARG A 270 -16.57 -6.52 12.80
CA ARG A 270 -16.55 -6.22 14.23
C ARG A 270 -15.88 -7.35 15.02
N PRO A 271 -15.19 -7.01 16.12
CA PRO A 271 -14.86 -5.66 16.56
C PRO A 271 -13.71 -5.05 15.73
N ILE A 272 -13.74 -3.73 15.52
CA ILE A 272 -12.60 -2.97 14.99
C ILE A 272 -11.46 -3.04 16.01
N ARG A 273 -10.31 -3.56 15.56
CA ARG A 273 -9.11 -3.78 16.38
C ARG A 273 -8.17 -2.58 16.36
N GLU A 274 -7.16 -2.59 17.22
CA GLU A 274 -6.11 -1.56 17.26
C GLU A 274 -5.24 -1.58 16.01
N THR A 275 -5.13 -2.74 15.37
CA THR A 275 -4.50 -2.92 14.05
C THR A 275 -5.37 -2.40 12.91
N GLN A 276 -6.37 -1.54 13.15
CA GLN A 276 -7.29 -1.03 12.13
C GLN A 276 -7.60 0.44 12.42
N ILE A 277 -7.56 1.26 11.37
CA ILE A 277 -7.96 2.67 11.45
C ILE A 277 -9.30 2.82 10.74
N CYS A 278 -10.26 3.40 11.43
CA CYS A 278 -11.53 3.77 10.84
C CYS A 278 -11.50 5.22 10.39
N ALA A 279 -11.97 5.50 9.18
CA ALA A 279 -12.11 6.85 8.69
C ALA A 279 -13.38 7.00 7.84
N ASN A 280 -13.98 8.19 7.88
CA ASN A 280 -15.19 8.49 7.12
C ASN A 280 -15.15 9.91 6.55
N GLY A 281 -15.56 10.07 5.30
CA GLY A 281 -15.71 11.36 4.62
C GLY A 281 -17.09 11.97 4.86
N LYS A 282 -17.20 13.30 4.86
CA LYS A 282 -18.51 13.95 4.77
C LYS A 282 -18.99 13.87 3.32
N LYS A 283 -20.28 13.56 3.15
CA LYS A 283 -21.08 13.92 1.96
C LYS A 283 -21.08 15.45 1.85
N GLU A 284 -20.27 16.03 0.97
CA GLU A 284 -20.66 17.33 0.41
C GLU A 284 -21.72 17.06 -0.67
N ALA A 285 -22.73 17.93 -0.73
CA ALA A 285 -24.05 17.64 -1.29
C ALA A 285 -23.99 17.11 -2.73
N GLY A 286 -24.32 15.83 -2.94
CA GLY A 286 -24.43 15.22 -4.27
C GLY A 286 -24.39 13.69 -4.30
N PHE A 287 -23.78 13.04 -3.31
CA PHE A 287 -23.44 11.61 -3.41
C PHE A 287 -24.16 10.74 -2.40
N VAL A 288 -25.27 10.09 -2.77
CA VAL A 288 -26.00 9.16 -1.88
C VAL A 288 -25.23 7.85 -1.75
N GLN A 289 -24.68 7.54 -0.57
CA GLN A 289 -24.51 6.17 -0.11
C GLN A 289 -25.61 5.88 0.91
N ARG A 290 -26.49 4.91 0.60
CA ARG A 290 -27.43 4.32 1.57
C ARG A 290 -26.75 3.12 2.24
N ARG A 291 -27.23 2.87 3.46
CA ARG A 291 -26.77 1.88 4.46
C ARG A 291 -26.43 0.51 3.88
#